data_AF-E9LJ52-F1
#
_entry.id   AF-E9LJ52-F1
#
_cell.length_a   1.000
_cell.length_b   1.000
_cell.length_c   1.000
_cell.angle_alpha   90.00
_cell.angle_beta   90.00
_cell.angle_gamma   90.00
#
_symmetry.space_group_name_H-M   'P 1'
#
loop_
_entity.id
_entity.type
_entity.pdbx_description
1 polymer ?
#
loop_
_entity_poly.entity_id
_entity_poly.type
_entity_poly.pdbx_seq_one_letter_code
_entity_poly.pdbx_strand_id
1 'polypeptide(L)'
;MKLKNQDKHQSLPSNAKVDKIATDSLKNETDIELKNTNNEDYLRMSEHESIDPFVSASTIQTGIGIAGKILGTLGVPFAGQIASLYSFILGELWPKGKSQWEIFMEHVEEIINQKILTYARNKALSDLRGLGDALAVYHESLESWVKNRNNTRARSVVKNQYIALELMFVQKLPSFAVSGEEVPLLPIYAQAANLHLLLLRDASIFGKEWGLSASEISTFYNRQVERTRDYSDHCVKWYNTGLNNLRGTNAKSWVRYNQFRKDMTLMVLDLVALFPSYDTLVYPLISCKL
;
A
#
# COMPACT_ATOMS: atom_id res chain seq x y z
N MET A 1 -63.71 -22.88 36.15
CA MET A 1 -64.85 -21.97 35.89
C MET A 1 -64.41 -21.00 34.79
N LYS A 2 -65.26 -20.77 33.80
CA LYS A 2 -65.01 -20.10 32.50
C LYS A 2 -65.04 -18.55 32.56
N LEU A 3 -64.39 -17.91 31.56
CA LEU A 3 -64.66 -16.60 30.91
C LEU A 3 -64.29 -15.32 31.73
N LYS A 4 -63.90 -14.15 31.18
CA LYS A 4 -63.96 -13.56 29.82
C LYS A 4 -63.08 -12.28 29.74
N ASN A 5 -62.69 -11.93 28.51
CA ASN A 5 -62.13 -10.66 27.98
C ASN A 5 -62.66 -9.34 28.55
N GLN A 6 -61.84 -8.27 28.50
CA GLN A 6 -62.15 -7.07 27.70
C GLN A 6 -60.97 -6.09 27.50
N ASP A 7 -60.90 -5.55 26.29
CA ASP A 7 -60.02 -4.51 25.74
C ASP A 7 -60.00 -3.17 26.51
N LYS A 8 -58.87 -2.45 26.43
CA LYS A 8 -58.91 -1.04 25.96
C LYS A 8 -57.56 -0.53 25.46
N HIS A 9 -57.55 -0.23 24.15
CA HIS A 9 -56.59 0.64 23.47
C HIS A 9 -56.59 2.07 24.02
N GLN A 10 -55.42 2.71 24.03
CA GLN A 10 -55.27 4.17 24.01
C GLN A 10 -54.24 4.56 22.94
N SER A 11 -54.69 5.40 22.02
CA SER A 11 -54.04 5.88 20.79
C SER A 11 -53.65 7.35 20.94
N LEU A 12 -52.43 7.79 20.56
CA LEU A 12 -52.05 8.67 19.42
C LEU A 12 -50.97 9.70 19.91
N PRO A 13 -50.18 10.40 19.05
CA PRO A 13 -50.23 10.45 17.59
C PRO A 13 -48.89 10.24 16.84
N SER A 14 -49.05 9.89 15.56
CA SER A 14 -48.05 10.04 14.51
C SER A 14 -47.78 11.51 14.18
N ASN A 15 -46.53 11.91 14.06
CA ASN A 15 -46.08 12.83 13.01
C ASN A 15 -44.55 12.88 12.93
N ALA A 16 -43.98 12.09 12.03
CA ALA A 16 -42.73 12.43 11.35
C ALA A 16 -42.84 11.84 9.94
N LYS A 17 -43.30 12.66 9.00
CA LYS A 17 -43.12 12.40 7.57
C LYS A 17 -41.62 12.41 7.30
N VAL A 18 -41.03 11.23 7.19
CA VAL A 18 -39.74 11.07 6.52
C VAL A 18 -40.03 11.02 5.03
N ASP A 19 -39.50 11.99 4.30
CA ASP A 19 -39.70 12.15 2.87
C ASP A 19 -39.35 10.88 2.10
N LYS A 20 -40.38 10.23 1.54
CA LYS A 20 -40.26 9.11 0.60
C LYS A 20 -39.60 9.50 -0.73
N ILE A 21 -39.20 10.76 -0.92
CA ILE A 21 -38.64 11.27 -2.17
C ILE A 21 -37.13 10.99 -2.27
N ALA A 22 -36.41 10.89 -1.14
CA ALA A 22 -34.96 10.66 -1.16
C ALA A 22 -34.58 9.19 -1.45
N THR A 23 -35.44 8.23 -1.11
CA THR A 23 -35.17 6.79 -1.29
C THR A 23 -35.40 6.27 -2.71
N ASP A 24 -36.21 6.96 -3.52
CA ASP A 24 -36.43 6.57 -4.92
C ASP A 24 -35.34 7.14 -5.85
N SER A 25 -34.70 8.26 -5.48
CA SER A 25 -33.59 8.84 -6.26
C SER A 25 -32.30 8.01 -6.17
N LEU A 26 -31.98 7.47 -4.99
CA LEU A 26 -30.79 6.63 -4.78
C LEU A 26 -30.91 5.22 -5.38
N LYS A 27 -32.14 4.71 -5.53
CA LYS A 27 -32.40 3.44 -6.22
C LYS A 27 -32.32 3.58 -7.74
N ASN A 28 -32.76 4.71 -8.29
CA ASN A 28 -32.68 4.92 -9.74
C ASN A 28 -31.26 5.24 -10.21
N GLU A 29 -30.41 5.93 -9.44
CA GLU A 29 -29.01 6.15 -9.83
C GLU A 29 -28.18 4.85 -9.81
N THR A 30 -28.44 3.96 -8.84
CA THR A 30 -27.77 2.64 -8.79
C THR A 30 -28.28 1.67 -9.85
N ASP A 31 -29.56 1.74 -10.25
CA ASP A 31 -30.11 0.93 -11.33
C ASP A 31 -29.73 1.43 -12.75
N ILE A 32 -29.41 2.71 -12.92
CA ILE A 32 -28.97 3.26 -14.22
C ILE A 32 -27.50 2.89 -14.50
N GLU A 33 -26.64 2.78 -13.49
CA GLU A 33 -25.25 2.34 -13.67
C GLU A 33 -25.08 0.82 -13.84
N LEU A 34 -26.04 0.00 -13.39
CA LEU A 34 -25.97 -1.46 -13.48
C LEU A 34 -26.66 -2.07 -14.72
N LYS A 35 -27.41 -1.29 -15.51
CA LYS A 35 -28.18 -1.80 -16.65
C LYS A 35 -27.57 -1.59 -18.03
N ASN A 36 -26.36 -1.04 -18.13
CA ASN A 36 -25.76 -0.70 -19.43
C ASN A 36 -24.43 -1.37 -19.73
N THR A 37 -24.17 -2.54 -19.15
CA THR A 37 -23.05 -3.39 -19.59
C THR A 37 -23.54 -4.82 -19.70
N ASN A 38 -23.96 -5.19 -20.92
CA ASN A 38 -24.26 -6.57 -21.26
C ASN A 38 -22.99 -7.39 -21.04
N ASN A 39 -22.99 -8.24 -20.01
CA ASN A 39 -21.91 -9.21 -19.73
C ASN A 39 -21.60 -10.11 -20.94
N GLU A 40 -22.53 -10.23 -21.89
CA GLU A 40 -22.40 -10.98 -23.14
C GLU A 40 -21.39 -10.36 -24.14
N ASP A 41 -21.17 -9.04 -24.12
CA ASP A 41 -20.18 -8.40 -25.02
C ASP A 41 -18.74 -8.63 -24.54
N TYR A 42 -18.52 -8.79 -23.22
CA TYR A 42 -17.21 -9.11 -22.66
C TYR A 42 -16.77 -10.56 -22.93
N LEU A 43 -17.72 -11.49 -22.99
CA LEU A 43 -17.44 -12.92 -23.19
C LEU A 43 -17.14 -13.27 -24.65
N ARG A 44 -17.50 -12.41 -25.61
CA ARG A 44 -17.26 -12.63 -27.04
C ARG A 44 -15.92 -12.10 -27.57
N MET A 45 -15.17 -11.35 -26.76
CA MET A 45 -13.92 -10.72 -27.22
C MET A 45 -12.67 -11.59 -27.08
N SER A 46 -12.76 -12.77 -26.47
CA SER A 46 -11.59 -13.64 -26.22
C SER A 46 -11.35 -14.71 -27.28
N GLU A 47 -12.17 -14.84 -28.32
CA GLU A 47 -12.12 -16.00 -29.22
C GLU A 47 -11.14 -15.87 -30.41
N HIS A 48 -10.58 -14.69 -30.71
CA HIS A 48 -9.81 -14.53 -31.97
C HIS A 48 -8.48 -13.78 -31.98
N GLU A 49 -7.95 -13.30 -30.85
CA GLU A 49 -6.57 -12.80 -30.80
C GLU A 49 -5.82 -13.41 -29.61
N SER A 50 -4.84 -14.28 -29.91
CA SER A 50 -3.82 -14.68 -28.93
C SER A 50 -2.93 -13.47 -28.68
N ILE A 51 -3.31 -12.64 -27.73
CA ILE A 51 -2.50 -11.52 -27.27
C ILE A 51 -1.55 -12.06 -26.21
N ASP A 52 -0.27 -12.15 -26.56
CA ASP A 52 0.78 -12.51 -25.61
C ASP A 52 0.73 -11.55 -24.41
N PRO A 53 0.81 -12.05 -23.17
CA PRO A 53 0.90 -11.20 -22.00
C PRO A 53 2.11 -10.27 -22.16
N PHE A 54 1.88 -8.97 -22.02
CA PHE A 54 2.91 -7.94 -22.11
C PHE A 54 3.90 -7.96 -20.91
N VAL A 55 3.91 -9.03 -20.12
CA VAL A 55 4.46 -9.05 -18.77
C VAL A 55 5.39 -10.22 -18.56
N SER A 56 6.55 -9.95 -17.95
CA SER A 56 7.35 -11.00 -17.32
C SER A 56 6.72 -11.40 -15.98
N ALA A 57 6.43 -12.69 -15.80
CA ALA A 57 5.88 -13.23 -14.55
C ALA A 57 6.68 -12.80 -13.29
N SER A 58 7.98 -12.51 -13.45
CA SER A 58 8.87 -12.06 -12.38
C SER A 58 8.50 -10.70 -11.76
N THR A 59 7.98 -9.75 -12.55
CA THR A 59 7.70 -8.38 -12.05
C THR A 59 6.57 -8.37 -11.03
N ILE A 60 5.48 -9.08 -11.35
CA ILE A 60 4.32 -9.21 -10.48
C ILE A 60 4.68 -10.08 -9.25
N GLN A 61 5.52 -11.10 -9.43
CA GLN A 61 5.93 -12.01 -8.36
C GLN A 61 6.64 -11.29 -7.22
N THR A 62 7.46 -10.27 -7.49
CA THR A 62 8.12 -9.49 -6.42
C THR A 62 7.11 -8.73 -5.57
N GLY A 63 6.13 -8.06 -6.19
CA GLY A 63 5.07 -7.33 -5.46
C GLY A 63 4.27 -8.26 -4.54
N ILE A 64 3.83 -9.41 -5.08
CA ILE A 64 3.12 -10.45 -4.32
C ILE A 64 4.00 -11.01 -3.19
N GLY A 65 5.27 -11.29 -3.46
CA GLY A 65 6.21 -11.84 -2.49
C GLY A 65 6.42 -10.92 -1.29
N ILE A 66 6.56 -9.61 -1.53
CA ILE A 66 6.70 -8.59 -0.48
C ILE A 66 5.42 -8.52 0.36
N ALA A 67 4.25 -8.40 -0.26
CA ALA A 67 2.97 -8.37 0.47
C ALA A 67 2.77 -9.64 1.32
N GLY A 68 3.05 -10.81 0.76
CA GLY A 68 2.97 -12.09 1.47
C GLY A 68 3.93 -12.21 2.65
N LYS A 69 5.19 -11.76 2.49
CA LYS A 69 6.17 -11.76 3.58
C LYS A 69 5.75 -10.79 4.69
N ILE A 70 5.23 -9.62 4.34
CA ILE A 70 4.71 -8.65 5.30
C ILE A 70 3.55 -9.24 6.09
N LEU A 71 2.55 -9.81 5.41
CA LEU A 71 1.40 -10.48 6.03
C LEU A 71 1.84 -11.52 7.06
N GLY A 72 2.87 -12.33 6.74
CA GLY A 72 3.44 -13.31 7.67
C GLY A 72 4.18 -12.73 8.89
N THR A 73 4.46 -11.42 8.90
CA THR A 73 5.12 -10.71 9.99
C THR A 73 4.21 -9.71 10.72
N LEU A 74 2.97 -9.53 10.28
CA LEU A 74 2.03 -8.64 10.94
C LEU A 74 1.75 -9.11 12.38
N GLY A 75 1.73 -8.17 13.31
CA GLY A 75 1.54 -8.46 14.73
C GLY A 75 2.73 -9.16 15.40
N VAL A 76 3.87 -9.37 14.72
CA VAL A 76 5.06 -10.01 15.31
C VAL A 76 6.01 -8.95 15.88
N PRO A 77 6.20 -8.85 17.21
CA PRO A 77 7.07 -7.84 17.83
C PRO A 77 8.56 -8.23 17.86
N PHE A 78 8.94 -9.35 17.25
CA PHE A 78 10.28 -9.92 17.41
C PHE A 78 11.26 -9.34 16.38
N ALA A 79 12.30 -8.67 16.88
CA ALA A 79 13.26 -8.00 16.01
C ALA A 79 14.05 -8.93 15.07
N GLY A 80 14.22 -10.21 15.40
CA GLY A 80 14.85 -11.16 14.48
C GLY A 80 14.02 -11.38 13.22
N GLN A 81 12.70 -11.47 13.36
CA GLN A 81 11.75 -11.61 12.27
C GLN A 81 11.65 -10.30 11.46
N ILE A 82 11.71 -9.14 12.12
CA ILE A 82 11.77 -7.84 11.45
C ILE A 82 13.08 -7.66 10.67
N ALA A 83 14.23 -8.06 11.23
CA ALA A 83 15.49 -8.07 10.50
C ALA A 83 15.42 -8.99 9.26
N SER A 84 14.85 -10.19 9.41
CA SER A 84 14.63 -11.11 8.28
C SER A 84 13.71 -10.51 7.21
N LEU A 85 12.68 -9.75 7.59
CA LEU A 85 11.83 -9.03 6.65
C LEU A 85 12.63 -8.02 5.82
N TYR A 86 13.46 -7.19 6.46
CA TYR A 86 14.30 -6.22 5.74
C TYR A 86 15.35 -6.89 4.86
N SER A 87 15.97 -7.99 5.31
CA SER A 87 16.88 -8.78 4.49
C SER A 87 16.19 -9.29 3.21
N PHE A 88 14.97 -9.82 3.34
CA PHE A 88 14.16 -10.27 2.20
C PHE A 88 13.84 -9.11 1.24
N ILE A 89 13.33 -7.99 1.77
CA ILE A 89 13.01 -6.80 0.98
C ILE A 89 14.24 -6.27 0.22
N LEU A 90 15.40 -6.21 0.88
CA LEU A 90 16.65 -5.77 0.25
C LEU A 90 17.03 -6.70 -0.92
N GLY A 91 16.91 -8.02 -0.73
CA GLY A 91 17.18 -9.00 -1.78
C GLY A 91 16.24 -8.90 -2.99
N GLU A 92 14.97 -8.58 -2.76
CA GLU A 92 13.96 -8.44 -3.81
C GLU A 92 14.04 -7.10 -4.56
N LEU A 93 14.20 -5.99 -3.85
CA LEU A 93 14.13 -4.65 -4.45
C LEU A 93 15.50 -4.11 -4.90
N TRP A 94 16.60 -4.59 -4.31
CA TRP A 94 17.97 -4.23 -4.69
C TRP A 94 18.84 -5.47 -4.96
N PRO A 95 18.47 -6.30 -5.95
CA PRO A 95 19.27 -7.47 -6.32
C PRO A 95 20.61 -7.03 -6.94
N LYS A 96 21.58 -7.96 -7.00
CA LYS A 96 22.90 -7.72 -7.64
C LYS A 96 22.84 -7.54 -9.17
N GLY A 97 21.67 -7.76 -9.77
CA GLY A 97 21.43 -7.70 -11.21
C GLY A 97 20.70 -6.43 -11.65
N LYS A 98 19.77 -6.57 -12.60
CA LYS A 98 18.92 -5.47 -13.05
C LYS A 98 18.10 -4.92 -11.88
N SER A 99 18.02 -3.60 -11.78
CA SER A 99 17.23 -2.91 -10.76
C SER A 99 15.76 -3.31 -10.85
N GLN A 100 15.19 -3.82 -9.76
CA GLN A 100 13.76 -4.14 -9.71
C GLN A 100 12.90 -2.89 -9.91
N TRP A 101 13.40 -1.73 -9.48
CA TRP A 101 12.74 -0.44 -9.70
C TRP A 101 12.65 -0.07 -11.18
N GLU A 102 13.69 -0.37 -11.97
CA GLU A 102 13.66 -0.15 -13.42
C GLU A 102 12.63 -1.06 -14.10
N ILE A 103 12.56 -2.32 -13.64
CA ILE A 103 11.59 -3.30 -14.13
C ILE A 103 10.16 -2.81 -13.87
N PHE A 104 9.86 -2.29 -12.67
CA PHE A 104 8.56 -1.68 -12.37
C PHE A 104 8.26 -0.47 -13.26
N MET A 105 9.23 0.43 -13.47
CA MET A 105 9.04 1.60 -14.34
C MET A 105 8.75 1.18 -15.78
N GLU A 106 9.57 0.30 -16.36
CA GLU A 106 9.40 -0.19 -17.73
C GLU A 106 8.03 -0.84 -17.94
N HIS A 107 7.60 -1.67 -16.98
CA HIS A 107 6.31 -2.36 -17.03
C HIS A 107 5.13 -1.39 -17.07
N VAL A 108 5.11 -0.36 -16.22
CA VAL A 108 4.00 0.61 -16.25
C VAL A 108 4.03 1.47 -17.49
N GLU A 109 5.21 1.96 -17.91
CA GLU A 109 5.36 2.72 -19.16
C GLU A 109 4.79 1.95 -20.36
N GLU A 110 5.03 0.66 -20.38
CA GLU A 110 4.60 -0.26 -21.41
C GLU A 110 3.07 -0.46 -21.40
N ILE A 111 2.46 -0.66 -20.23
CA ILE A 111 0.99 -0.79 -20.08
C ILE A 111 0.26 0.50 -20.47
N ILE A 112 0.76 1.66 -20.01
CA ILE A 112 0.09 2.94 -20.23
C ILE A 112 0.51 3.64 -21.53
N ASN A 113 1.50 3.11 -22.23
CA ASN A 113 2.07 3.67 -23.46
C ASN A 113 2.53 5.13 -23.28
N GLN A 114 3.17 5.43 -22.14
CA GLN A 114 3.78 6.72 -21.80
C GLN A 114 5.18 6.45 -21.29
N LYS A 115 6.15 7.30 -21.65
CA LYS A 115 7.51 7.23 -21.11
C LYS A 115 7.70 8.25 -20.00
N ILE A 116 8.36 7.81 -18.93
CA ILE A 116 8.83 8.69 -17.86
C ILE A 116 9.94 9.55 -18.46
N LEU A 117 9.89 10.86 -18.21
CA LEU A 117 10.97 11.76 -18.58
C LEU A 117 12.33 11.26 -18.05
N THR A 118 13.35 11.28 -18.91
CA THR A 118 14.70 10.76 -18.59
C THR A 118 15.25 11.33 -17.30
N TYR A 119 15.04 12.64 -17.05
CA TYR A 119 15.47 13.26 -15.80
C TYR A 119 14.73 12.69 -14.57
N ALA A 120 13.40 12.56 -14.64
CA ALA A 120 12.60 12.02 -13.54
C ALA A 120 12.97 10.57 -13.24
N ARG A 121 13.15 9.75 -14.28
CA ARG A 121 13.64 8.36 -14.16
C ARG A 121 15.01 8.31 -13.47
N ASN A 122 15.99 9.03 -14.00
CA ASN A 122 17.36 8.98 -13.48
C ASN A 122 17.42 9.48 -12.04
N LYS A 123 16.66 10.53 -11.72
CA LYS A 123 16.53 11.04 -10.35
C LYS A 123 15.90 10.01 -9.42
N ALA A 124 14.79 9.39 -9.81
CA ALA A 124 14.13 8.37 -9.02
C ALA A 124 15.05 7.18 -8.75
N LEU A 125 15.74 6.66 -9.77
CA LEU A 125 16.68 5.55 -9.61
C LEU A 125 17.87 5.90 -8.71
N SER A 126 18.43 7.10 -8.84
CA SER A 126 19.50 7.57 -7.96
C SER A 126 19.03 7.70 -6.50
N ASP A 127 17.83 8.25 -6.29
CA ASP A 127 17.25 8.39 -4.96
C ASP A 127 16.92 7.01 -4.35
N LEU A 128 16.41 6.04 -5.13
CA LEU A 128 16.14 4.66 -4.70
C LEU A 128 17.41 3.88 -4.38
N ARG A 129 18.50 4.10 -5.13
CA ARG A 129 19.81 3.52 -4.78
C ARG A 129 20.27 4.00 -3.40
N GLY A 130 20.21 5.32 -3.16
CA GLY A 130 20.59 5.89 -1.86
C GLY A 130 19.70 5.40 -0.71
N LEU A 131 18.40 5.22 -0.94
CA LEU A 131 17.49 4.62 0.04
C LEU A 131 17.83 3.14 0.32
N GLY A 132 18.18 2.37 -0.72
CA GLY A 132 18.60 0.98 -0.56
C GLY A 132 19.87 0.84 0.26
N ASP A 133 20.89 1.66 -0.05
CA ASP A 133 22.15 1.69 0.68
C ASP A 133 21.91 2.07 2.17
N ALA A 134 21.08 3.09 2.43
CA ALA A 134 20.75 3.50 3.79
C ALA A 134 19.91 2.44 4.54
N LEU A 135 18.98 1.77 3.86
CA LEU A 135 18.20 0.67 4.42
C LEU A 135 19.09 -0.52 4.78
N ALA A 136 20.09 -0.84 3.95
CA ALA A 136 21.08 -1.88 4.26
C ALA A 136 21.89 -1.54 5.53
N VAL A 137 22.33 -0.29 5.67
CA VAL A 137 23.04 0.17 6.89
C VAL A 137 22.16 0.09 8.14
N TYR A 138 20.88 0.47 8.02
CA TYR A 138 19.91 0.30 9.12
C TYR A 138 19.73 -1.19 9.46
N HIS A 139 19.53 -2.05 8.47
CA HIS A 139 19.37 -3.49 8.64
C HIS A 139 20.58 -4.11 9.37
N GLU A 140 21.81 -3.82 8.95
CA GLU A 140 23.02 -4.31 9.62
C GLU A 140 23.10 -3.85 11.08
N SER A 141 22.72 -2.60 11.34
CA SER A 141 22.68 -2.03 12.70
C SER A 141 21.61 -2.71 13.55
N LEU A 142 20.45 -3.00 12.97
CA LEU A 142 19.38 -3.75 13.60
C LEU A 142 19.83 -5.16 13.95
N GLU A 143 20.46 -5.89 13.02
CA GLU A 143 21.02 -7.22 13.28
C GLU A 143 22.08 -7.21 14.39
N SER A 144 22.96 -6.20 14.39
CA SER A 144 23.98 -6.04 15.43
C SER A 144 23.36 -5.87 16.82
N TRP A 145 22.33 -5.03 16.92
CA TRP A 145 21.58 -4.84 18.17
C TRP A 145 20.77 -6.09 18.56
N VAL A 146 20.17 -6.80 17.60
CA VAL A 146 19.45 -8.07 17.85
C VAL A 146 20.38 -9.12 18.46
N LYS A 147 21.60 -9.24 17.94
CA LYS A 147 22.61 -10.19 18.43
C LYS A 147 23.15 -9.82 19.82
N ASN A 148 23.13 -8.53 20.19
CA ASN A 148 23.65 -8.07 21.48
C ASN A 148 22.82 -6.90 22.05
N ARG A 149 21.64 -7.22 22.60
CA ARG A 149 20.66 -6.26 23.12
C ARG A 149 21.18 -5.37 24.25
N ASN A 150 22.14 -5.86 25.04
CA ASN A 150 22.71 -5.14 26.19
C ASN A 150 23.82 -4.16 25.79
N ASN A 151 24.27 -4.18 24.53
CA ASN A 151 25.34 -3.30 24.07
C ASN A 151 24.84 -1.87 23.83
N THR A 152 25.26 -0.94 24.68
CA THR A 152 24.87 0.47 24.63
C THR A 152 25.28 1.16 23.34
N ARG A 153 26.43 0.78 22.76
CA ARG A 153 26.89 1.29 21.45
C ARG A 153 26.00 0.79 20.32
N ALA A 154 25.72 -0.52 20.26
CA ALA A 154 24.84 -1.10 19.24
C ALA A 154 23.45 -0.44 19.28
N ARG A 155 22.89 -0.26 20.48
CA ARG A 155 21.64 0.48 20.70
C ARG A 155 21.69 1.91 20.16
N SER A 156 22.75 2.66 20.46
CA SER A 156 22.88 4.04 19.97
C SER A 156 23.05 4.11 18.45
N VAL A 157 23.75 3.15 17.85
CA VAL A 157 23.97 3.11 16.41
C VAL A 157 22.65 2.84 15.68
N VAL A 158 21.90 1.79 16.06
CA VAL A 158 20.61 1.49 15.40
C VAL A 158 19.63 2.66 15.52
N LYS A 159 19.57 3.34 16.68
CA LYS A 159 18.74 4.54 16.86
C LYS A 159 19.13 5.65 15.87
N ASN A 160 20.43 5.92 15.72
CA ASN A 160 20.88 6.99 14.83
C ASN A 160 20.62 6.65 13.36
N GLN A 161 20.84 5.39 12.95
CA GLN A 161 20.54 4.96 11.58
C GLN A 161 19.04 4.97 11.28
N TYR A 162 18.21 4.60 12.25
CA TYR A 162 16.76 4.73 12.16
C TYR A 162 16.34 6.17 11.86
N ILE A 163 16.78 7.14 12.68
CA ILE A 163 16.43 8.56 12.52
C ILE A 163 16.92 9.10 11.16
N ALA A 164 18.12 8.73 10.76
CA ALA A 164 18.68 9.16 9.47
C ALA A 164 17.88 8.61 8.29
N LEU A 165 17.57 7.30 8.31
CA LEU A 165 16.82 6.65 7.24
C LEU A 165 15.39 7.19 7.14
N GLU A 166 14.72 7.43 8.27
CA GLU A 166 13.37 8.01 8.30
C GLU A 166 13.35 9.39 7.63
N LEU A 167 14.32 10.26 7.98
CA LEU A 167 14.45 11.57 7.34
C LEU A 167 14.74 11.46 5.84
N MET A 168 15.53 10.48 5.41
CA MET A 168 15.79 10.23 4.00
C MET A 168 14.49 9.86 3.25
N PHE A 169 13.65 8.98 3.80
CA PHE A 169 12.35 8.68 3.17
C PHE A 169 11.49 9.94 3.01
N VAL A 170 11.41 10.78 4.04
CA VAL A 170 10.68 12.06 3.99
C VAL A 170 11.19 12.95 2.85
N GLN A 171 12.51 13.05 2.67
CA GLN A 171 13.11 13.88 1.62
C GLN A 171 12.95 13.32 0.21
N LYS A 172 12.92 12.00 0.06
CA LYS A 172 13.01 11.31 -1.24
C LYS A 172 11.67 10.90 -1.83
N LEU A 173 10.64 10.64 -1.03
CA LEU A 173 9.33 10.25 -1.57
C LEU A 173 8.73 11.23 -2.61
N PRO A 174 8.89 12.57 -2.48
CA PRO A 174 8.39 13.48 -3.51
C PRO A 174 8.99 13.24 -4.91
N SER A 175 10.20 12.69 -5.00
CA SER A 175 10.83 12.32 -6.28
C SER A 175 10.10 11.19 -7.01
N PHE A 176 9.20 10.46 -6.34
CA PHE A 176 8.42 9.36 -6.92
C PHE A 176 6.98 9.78 -7.26
N ALA A 177 6.66 11.06 -7.08
CA ALA A 177 5.37 11.67 -7.38
C ALA A 177 5.56 12.95 -8.19
N VAL A 178 6.46 12.91 -9.18
CA VAL A 178 6.75 14.06 -10.06
C VAL A 178 5.49 14.40 -10.85
N SER A 179 5.15 15.69 -10.89
CA SER A 179 3.97 16.19 -11.62
C SER A 179 3.98 15.74 -13.08
N GLY A 180 2.92 15.07 -13.52
CA GLY A 180 2.77 14.52 -14.86
C GLY A 180 3.29 13.07 -15.01
N GLU A 181 3.98 12.54 -14.01
CA GLU A 181 4.59 11.20 -14.00
C GLU A 181 4.05 10.34 -12.85
N GLU A 182 2.97 10.76 -12.19
CA GLU A 182 2.46 10.07 -11.01
C GLU A 182 1.91 8.67 -11.33
N VAL A 183 1.27 8.49 -12.49
CA VAL A 183 0.79 7.18 -12.93
C VAL A 183 1.96 6.22 -13.25
N PRO A 184 2.93 6.57 -14.11
CA PRO A 184 4.05 5.65 -14.40
C PRO A 184 4.97 5.39 -13.20
N LEU A 185 5.07 6.31 -12.24
CA LEU A 185 5.86 6.12 -11.02
C LEU A 185 5.07 5.45 -9.88
N LEU A 186 3.79 5.14 -10.06
CA LEU A 186 2.91 4.72 -8.97
C LEU A 186 3.37 3.47 -8.20
N PRO A 187 3.88 2.39 -8.84
CA PRO A 187 4.41 1.24 -8.08
C PRO A 187 5.65 1.59 -7.28
N ILE A 188 6.48 2.50 -7.80
CA ILE A 188 7.70 2.97 -7.11
C ILE A 188 7.30 3.73 -5.85
N TYR A 189 6.33 4.64 -6.00
CA TYR A 189 5.76 5.39 -4.87
C TYR A 189 5.17 4.44 -3.83
N ALA A 190 4.33 3.49 -4.25
CA ALA A 190 3.65 2.56 -3.35
C ALA A 190 4.63 1.70 -2.54
N GLN A 191 5.66 1.16 -3.20
CA GLN A 191 6.71 0.38 -2.54
C GLN A 191 7.56 1.24 -1.59
N ALA A 192 7.96 2.44 -2.01
CA ALA A 192 8.74 3.33 -1.14
C ALA A 192 7.93 3.83 0.07
N ALA A 193 6.64 4.13 -0.13
CA ALA A 193 5.69 4.45 0.93
C ALA A 193 5.53 3.28 1.92
N ASN A 194 5.37 2.05 1.40
CA ASN A 194 5.31 0.83 2.20
C ASN A 194 6.54 0.69 3.11
N LEU A 195 7.75 0.87 2.57
CA LEU A 195 8.99 0.80 3.35
C LEU A 195 9.06 1.87 4.43
N HIS A 196 8.64 3.09 4.12
CA HIS A 196 8.63 4.18 5.09
C HIS A 196 7.67 3.89 6.25
N LEU A 197 6.46 3.37 5.97
CA LEU A 197 5.50 3.03 7.03
C LEU A 197 5.95 1.84 7.88
N LEU A 198 6.59 0.83 7.27
CA LEU A 198 7.24 -0.27 8.00
C LEU A 198 8.35 0.24 8.92
N LEU A 199 9.16 1.20 8.45
CA LEU A 199 10.18 1.82 9.27
C LEU A 199 9.53 2.60 10.43
N LEU A 200 8.54 3.44 10.18
CA LEU A 200 7.86 4.21 11.24
C LEU A 200 7.27 3.30 12.34
N ARG A 201 6.71 2.15 11.95
CA ARG A 201 6.24 1.11 12.88
C ARG A 201 7.33 0.67 13.86
N ASP A 202 8.57 0.53 13.41
CA ASP A 202 9.65 0.00 14.25
C ASP A 202 9.96 0.91 15.45
N ALA A 203 9.73 2.23 15.37
CA ALA A 203 9.84 3.11 16.54
C ALA A 203 8.77 2.81 17.59
N SER A 204 7.56 2.45 17.18
CA SER A 204 6.48 2.04 18.10
C SER A 204 6.78 0.70 18.78
N ILE A 205 7.52 -0.21 18.11
CA ILE A 205 7.88 -1.52 18.64
C ILE A 205 9.14 -1.44 19.53
N PHE A 206 10.21 -0.81 19.03
CA PHE A 206 11.54 -0.87 19.63
C PHE A 206 12.06 0.47 20.15
N GLY A 207 11.37 1.58 19.88
CA GLY A 207 11.88 2.91 20.18
C GLY A 207 12.28 3.10 21.65
N LYS A 208 11.49 2.57 22.57
CA LYS A 208 11.81 2.60 24.01
C LYS A 208 13.10 1.84 24.33
N GLU A 209 13.28 0.65 23.73
CA GLU A 209 14.50 -0.15 23.90
C GLU A 209 15.72 0.54 23.31
N TRP A 210 15.55 1.28 22.21
CA TRP A 210 16.59 2.10 21.59
C TRP A 210 16.93 3.36 22.39
N GLY A 211 16.08 3.72 23.36
CA GLY A 211 16.24 4.92 24.17
C GLY A 211 15.70 6.19 23.52
N LEU A 212 14.68 6.07 22.66
CA LEU A 212 13.81 7.18 22.29
C LEU A 212 12.92 7.56 23.48
N SER A 213 12.72 8.86 23.66
CA SER A 213 11.76 9.42 24.60
C SER A 213 10.32 9.13 24.16
N ALA A 214 9.38 9.21 25.10
CA ALA A 214 7.96 9.06 24.80
C ALA A 214 7.47 10.09 23.76
N SER A 215 8.00 11.32 23.80
CA SER A 215 7.66 12.37 22.84
C SER A 215 8.20 12.08 21.43
N GLU A 216 9.41 11.51 21.32
CA GLU A 216 9.96 11.09 20.02
C GLU A 216 9.13 9.95 19.43
N ILE A 217 8.82 8.92 20.23
CA ILE A 217 7.98 7.79 19.79
C ILE A 217 6.60 8.30 19.34
N SER A 218 5.97 9.20 20.11
CA SER A 218 4.69 9.80 19.73
C SER A 218 4.79 10.63 18.44
N THR A 219 5.91 11.30 18.20
CA THR A 219 6.14 12.06 16.97
C THR A 219 6.19 11.14 15.76
N PHE A 220 6.95 10.03 15.84
CA PHE A 220 7.01 9.04 14.77
C PHE A 220 5.65 8.35 14.55
N TYR A 221 4.93 8.03 15.63
CA TYR A 221 3.59 7.45 15.54
C TYR A 221 2.59 8.39 14.84
N ASN A 222 2.52 9.66 15.25
CA ASN A 222 1.61 10.63 14.62
C ASN A 222 1.92 10.81 13.13
N ARG A 223 3.21 10.82 12.78
CA ARG A 223 3.65 10.82 11.39
C ARG A 223 3.23 9.56 10.65
N GLN A 224 3.33 8.38 11.27
CA GLN A 224 2.86 7.13 10.69
C GLN A 224 1.39 7.20 10.32
N VAL A 225 0.54 7.69 11.23
CA VAL A 225 -0.91 7.84 11.00
C VAL A 225 -1.19 8.80 9.85
N GLU A 226 -0.54 9.98 9.84
CA GLU A 226 -0.67 10.96 8.76
C GLU A 226 -0.23 10.39 7.41
N ARG A 227 0.94 9.75 7.38
CA ARG A 227 1.50 9.15 6.16
C ARG A 227 0.71 7.97 5.65
N THR A 228 0.14 7.14 6.52
CA THR A 228 -0.77 6.07 6.10
C THR A 228 -1.94 6.63 5.30
N ARG A 229 -2.56 7.72 5.77
CA ARG A 229 -3.63 8.39 5.02
C ARG A 229 -3.12 8.98 3.71
N ASP A 230 -2.10 9.83 3.77
CA ASP A 230 -1.60 10.56 2.60
C ASP A 230 -1.13 9.62 1.48
N TYR A 231 -0.43 8.54 1.83
CA TYR A 231 0.08 7.57 0.87
C TYR A 231 -1.05 6.72 0.28
N SER A 232 -2.03 6.31 1.09
CA SER A 232 -3.20 5.59 0.61
C SER A 232 -4.01 6.43 -0.38
N ASP A 233 -4.28 7.69 -0.03
CA ASP A 233 -5.02 8.63 -0.87
C ASP A 233 -4.30 8.89 -2.20
N HIS A 234 -2.98 9.07 -2.15
CA HIS A 234 -2.17 9.23 -3.36
C HIS A 234 -2.25 8.00 -4.26
N CYS A 235 -2.05 6.81 -3.70
CA CYS A 235 -2.09 5.56 -4.44
C CYS A 235 -3.45 5.31 -5.11
N VAL A 236 -4.55 5.46 -4.35
CA VAL A 236 -5.91 5.27 -4.87
C VAL A 236 -6.25 6.31 -5.94
N LYS A 237 -5.90 7.57 -5.72
CA LYS A 237 -6.13 8.65 -6.69
C LYS A 237 -5.48 8.33 -8.03
N TRP A 238 -4.17 8.03 -8.04
CA TRP A 238 -3.44 7.84 -9.30
C TRP A 238 -3.68 6.48 -9.94
N TYR A 239 -4.05 5.47 -9.15
CA TYR A 239 -4.61 4.23 -9.68
C TYR A 239 -5.88 4.51 -10.49
N ASN A 240 -6.84 5.23 -9.89
CA ASN A 240 -8.09 5.55 -10.56
C ASN A 240 -7.89 6.44 -11.79
N THR A 241 -6.99 7.43 -11.72
CA THR A 241 -6.63 8.27 -12.87
C THR A 241 -6.04 7.43 -14.00
N GLY A 242 -5.04 6.60 -13.72
CA GLY A 242 -4.41 5.73 -14.73
C GLY A 242 -5.41 4.76 -15.35
N LEU A 243 -6.26 4.14 -14.53
CA LEU A 243 -7.28 3.21 -14.98
C LEU A 243 -8.32 3.89 -15.89
N ASN A 244 -8.77 5.09 -15.53
CA ASN A 244 -9.73 5.85 -16.32
C ASN A 244 -9.14 6.32 -17.66
N ASN A 245 -7.86 6.68 -17.70
CA ASN A 245 -7.17 7.09 -18.92
C ASN A 245 -7.05 5.95 -19.95
N LEU A 246 -7.16 4.69 -19.52
CA LEU A 246 -7.10 3.52 -20.38
C LEU A 246 -8.47 3.03 -20.88
N ARG A 247 -9.57 3.68 -20.50
CA ARG A 247 -10.90 3.35 -21.02
C ARG A 247 -10.95 3.59 -22.53
N GLY A 248 -11.55 2.66 -23.25
CA GLY A 248 -11.77 2.77 -24.68
C GLY A 248 -12.91 1.86 -25.15
N THR A 249 -13.16 1.86 -26.46
CA THR A 249 -14.32 1.19 -27.07
C THR A 249 -13.97 -0.09 -27.84
N ASN A 250 -12.69 -0.48 -27.88
CA ASN A 250 -12.23 -1.63 -28.67
C ASN A 250 -11.49 -2.68 -27.83
N ALA A 251 -11.34 -3.88 -28.38
CA ALA A 251 -10.72 -5.01 -27.68
C ALA A 251 -9.30 -4.71 -27.18
N LYS A 252 -8.48 -4.05 -28.00
CA LYS A 252 -7.11 -3.65 -27.62
C LYS A 252 -7.10 -2.70 -26.42
N SER A 253 -8.01 -1.73 -26.36
CA SER A 253 -8.14 -0.82 -25.22
C SER A 253 -8.61 -1.57 -23.97
N TRP A 254 -9.53 -2.53 -24.11
CA TRP A 254 -9.97 -3.35 -22.99
C TRP A 254 -8.85 -4.21 -22.40
N VAL A 255 -8.02 -4.83 -23.24
CA VAL A 255 -6.89 -5.64 -22.77
C VAL A 255 -5.92 -4.79 -21.95
N ARG A 256 -5.55 -3.59 -22.44
CA ARG A 256 -4.68 -2.67 -21.68
C ARG A 256 -5.31 -2.22 -20.37
N TYR A 257 -6.59 -1.84 -20.40
CA TYR A 257 -7.36 -1.48 -19.22
C TYR A 257 -7.35 -2.59 -18.16
N ASN A 258 -7.69 -3.82 -18.57
CA ASN A 258 -7.75 -4.95 -17.65
C ASN A 258 -6.37 -5.35 -17.13
N GLN A 259 -5.33 -5.26 -17.97
CA GLN A 259 -3.96 -5.54 -17.57
C GLN A 259 -3.46 -4.53 -16.54
N PHE A 260 -3.68 -3.22 -16.77
CA PHE A 260 -3.39 -2.18 -15.77
C PHE A 260 -4.14 -2.45 -14.47
N ARG A 261 -5.45 -2.71 -14.55
CA ARG A 261 -6.28 -3.01 -13.38
C ARG A 261 -5.68 -4.12 -12.53
N LYS A 262 -5.35 -5.26 -13.16
CA LYS A 262 -4.80 -6.44 -12.49
C LYS A 262 -3.44 -6.13 -11.87
N ASP A 263 -2.50 -5.63 -12.65
CA ASP A 263 -1.11 -5.50 -12.21
C ASP A 263 -0.95 -4.41 -11.17
N MET A 264 -1.65 -3.29 -11.34
CA MET A 264 -1.63 -2.22 -10.36
C MET A 264 -2.38 -2.59 -9.08
N THR A 265 -3.36 -3.49 -9.13
CA THR A 265 -3.94 -4.05 -7.89
C THR A 265 -2.86 -4.81 -7.12
N LEU A 266 -2.15 -5.72 -7.79
CA LEU A 266 -1.14 -6.57 -7.16
C LEU A 266 0.10 -5.80 -6.68
N MET A 267 0.53 -4.78 -7.42
CA MET A 267 1.74 -4.01 -7.10
C MET A 267 1.49 -2.78 -6.23
N VAL A 268 0.26 -2.26 -6.18
CA VAL A 268 -0.09 -1.03 -5.45
C VAL A 268 -1.18 -1.28 -4.43
N LEU A 269 -2.39 -1.66 -4.86
CA LEU A 269 -3.54 -1.70 -3.96
C LEU A 269 -3.44 -2.77 -2.87
N ASP A 270 -2.87 -3.92 -3.19
CA ASP A 270 -2.64 -4.99 -2.21
C ASP A 270 -1.67 -4.56 -1.12
N LEU A 271 -0.69 -3.71 -1.42
CA LEU A 271 0.19 -3.12 -0.41
C LEU A 271 -0.52 -2.04 0.40
N VAL A 272 -1.26 -1.16 -0.27
CA VAL A 272 -2.01 -0.07 0.39
C VAL A 272 -3.02 -0.64 1.39
N ALA A 273 -3.64 -1.77 1.07
CA ALA A 273 -4.53 -2.48 1.98
C ALA A 273 -3.85 -2.93 3.29
N LEU A 274 -2.52 -3.11 3.29
CA LEU A 274 -1.74 -3.47 4.48
C LEU A 274 -1.32 -2.26 5.32
N PHE A 275 -1.32 -1.03 4.78
CA PHE A 275 -0.80 0.13 5.50
C PHE A 275 -1.43 0.34 6.90
N PRO A 276 -2.77 0.22 7.08
CA PRO A 276 -3.38 0.38 8.40
C PRO A 276 -2.89 -0.66 9.41
N SER A 277 -2.54 -1.87 8.97
CA SER A 277 -2.07 -2.96 9.84
C SER A 277 -0.68 -2.73 10.44
N TYR A 278 0.03 -1.68 10.02
CA TYR A 278 1.30 -1.28 10.61
C TYR A 278 1.13 -0.41 11.86
N ASP A 279 -0.09 0.05 12.14
CA ASP A 279 -0.39 0.73 13.40
C ASP A 279 -0.48 -0.30 14.53
N THR A 280 0.55 -0.32 15.38
CA THR A 280 0.64 -1.29 16.50
C THR A 280 -0.21 -0.92 17.71
N LEU A 281 -0.81 0.28 17.74
CA LEU A 281 -1.77 0.68 18.77
C LEU A 281 -3.18 0.21 18.41
N VAL A 282 -3.55 0.28 17.14
CA VAL A 282 -4.84 -0.20 16.62
C VAL A 282 -4.82 -1.72 16.44
N TYR A 283 -3.71 -2.26 15.90
CA TYR A 283 -3.50 -3.69 15.69
C TYR A 283 -2.42 -4.20 16.65
N PRO A 284 -2.78 -4.56 17.89
CA PRO A 284 -1.81 -4.91 18.91
C PRO A 284 -1.01 -6.15 18.53
N LEU A 285 0.27 -6.12 18.91
CA LEU A 285 1.22 -7.19 18.68
C LEU A 285 0.76 -8.47 19.41
N ILE A 286 0.90 -9.62 18.76
CA ILE A 286 0.63 -10.92 19.36
C ILE A 286 1.61 -11.09 20.53
N SER A 287 1.09 -10.99 21.75
CA SER A 287 1.85 -11.31 22.96
C SER A 287 1.78 -12.82 23.19
N CYS A 288 2.75 -13.55 22.66
CA CYS A 288 3.00 -14.89 23.19
C CYS A 288 3.63 -14.69 24.57
N LYS A 289 2.88 -14.99 25.64
CA LYS A 289 3.47 -15.17 26.97
C LYS A 289 4.53 -16.27 26.84
N LEU A 290 5.80 -15.90 27.01
CA LEU A 290 6.91 -16.82 27.21
C LEU A 290 6.70 -17.61 28.50
#